data_AF-A0A356TP46-F1
#
_entry.id   AF-A0A356TP46-F1
#
_cell.length_a   1.000
_cell.length_b   1.000
_cell.length_c   1.000
_cell.angle_alpha   90.00
_cell.angle_beta   90.00
_cell.angle_gamma   90.00
#
_symmetry.space_group_name_H-M   'P 1'
#
loop_
_entity.id
_entity.type
_entity.pdbx_description
1 polymer ?
#
loop_
_entity_poly.entity_id
_entity_poly.type
_entity_poly.pdbx_seq_one_letter_code
_entity_poly.pdbx_strand_id
1 'polypeptide(L)'
;MASPRKKKTENRRGSREAVAKRRVARALNQLFERKAHGVRDGRTEKRRRRLLKELKQGRSGQPLQPSDVVSHASELLALGETLGSIRKNGVLQSGFSATPETVRVAREVQTLNGYDPRAWKLLGIDLSKAK
;
A
#
# COMPACT_ATOMS: atom_id res chain seq x y z
N MET A 1 -44.89 -8.61 48.58
CA MET A 1 -43.60 -9.30 48.38
C MET A 1 -42.80 -8.53 47.34
N ALA A 2 -41.66 -7.95 47.70
CA ALA A 2 -40.87 -7.07 46.82
C ALA A 2 -39.63 -7.81 46.27
N SER A 3 -39.49 -7.88 44.95
CA SER A 3 -38.36 -8.52 44.26
C SER A 3 -37.03 -7.77 44.46
N PRO A 4 -35.89 -8.46 44.66
CA PRO A 4 -34.60 -7.81 44.85
C PRO A 4 -34.03 -7.31 43.51
N ARG A 5 -33.67 -6.02 43.46
CA ARG A 5 -32.97 -5.40 42.32
C ARG A 5 -31.55 -5.98 42.19
N LYS A 6 -31.26 -6.69 41.09
CA LYS A 6 -29.90 -7.17 40.75
C LYS A 6 -28.94 -5.98 40.58
N LYS A 7 -27.87 -5.93 41.38
CA LYS A 7 -26.75 -4.98 41.22
C LYS A 7 -26.03 -5.24 39.89
N LYS A 8 -25.90 -4.21 39.04
CA LYS A 8 -25.12 -4.26 37.79
C LYS A 8 -23.63 -4.33 38.14
N THR A 9 -22.97 -5.40 37.73
CA THR A 9 -21.50 -5.52 37.74
C THR A 9 -20.89 -4.48 36.80
N GLU A 10 -20.03 -3.62 37.33
CA GLU A 10 -19.30 -2.60 36.59
C GLU A 10 -18.43 -3.24 35.50
N ASN A 11 -18.67 -2.85 34.25
CA ASN A 11 -17.92 -3.32 33.10
C ASN A 11 -16.43 -2.88 33.21
N ARG A 12 -15.56 -3.79 33.66
CA ARG A 12 -14.09 -3.62 33.71
C ARG A 12 -13.44 -3.27 32.36
N ARG A 13 -14.18 -3.36 31.25
CA ARG A 13 -13.75 -2.97 29.89
C ARG A 13 -13.66 -1.44 29.67
N GLY A 14 -14.29 -0.65 30.56
CA GLY A 14 -14.42 0.81 30.45
C GLY A 14 -13.70 1.63 31.53
N SER A 15 -12.84 1.03 32.36
CA SER A 15 -12.08 1.79 33.36
C SER A 15 -11.24 2.89 32.69
N ARG A 16 -11.28 4.11 33.25
CA ARG A 16 -10.56 5.29 32.76
C ARG A 16 -9.07 4.99 32.54
N GLU A 17 -8.49 4.17 33.41
CA GLU A 17 -7.10 3.75 33.35
C GLU A 17 -6.81 2.85 32.14
N ALA A 18 -7.69 1.91 31.82
CA ALA A 18 -7.53 1.02 30.65
C ALA A 18 -7.64 1.81 29.34
N VAL A 19 -8.50 2.83 29.30
CA VAL A 19 -8.60 3.75 28.16
C VAL A 19 -7.35 4.60 28.03
N ALA A 20 -6.80 5.12 29.14
CA ALA A 20 -5.57 5.89 29.16
C ALA A 20 -4.36 5.06 28.68
N LYS A 21 -4.20 3.82 29.19
CA LYS A 21 -3.15 2.90 28.74
C LYS A 21 -3.23 2.62 27.24
N ARG A 22 -4.44 2.43 26.70
CA ARG A 22 -4.67 2.26 25.26
C ARG A 22 -4.34 3.52 24.47
N ARG A 23 -4.65 4.72 24.98
CA ARG A 23 -4.33 5.99 24.32
C ARG A 23 -2.82 6.20 24.25
N VAL A 24 -2.10 5.97 25.36
CA VAL A 24 -0.65 6.08 25.42
C VAL A 24 0.02 5.07 24.49
N ALA A 25 -0.41 3.80 24.50
CA ALA A 25 0.13 2.79 23.58
C ALA A 25 -0.06 3.17 22.10
N ARG A 26 -1.22 3.75 21.74
CA ARG A 26 -1.46 4.23 20.37
C ARG A 26 -0.58 5.43 20.00
N ALA A 27 -0.43 6.39 20.90
CA ALA A 27 0.44 7.55 20.68
C ALA A 27 1.91 7.15 20.54
N LEU A 28 2.33 6.17 21.35
CA LEU A 28 3.69 5.61 21.32
C LEU A 28 3.94 4.85 20.01
N ASN A 29 3.03 3.96 19.61
CA ASN A 29 3.10 3.29 18.32
C ASN A 29 3.12 4.31 17.17
N GLN A 30 2.29 5.37 17.21
CA GLN A 30 2.29 6.41 16.18
C GLN A 30 3.61 7.18 16.08
N LEU A 31 4.30 7.41 17.21
CA LEU A 31 5.59 8.10 17.25
C LEU A 31 6.74 7.21 16.75
N PHE A 32 6.75 5.92 17.12
CA PHE A 32 7.83 4.98 16.79
C PHE A 32 7.60 4.21 15.48
N GLU A 33 6.37 4.09 14.99
CA GLU A 33 6.01 3.50 13.69
C GLU A 33 6.08 4.51 12.53
N ARG A 34 6.89 5.58 12.65
CA ARG A 34 7.16 6.52 11.55
C ARG A 34 7.71 5.86 10.26
N LYS A 35 7.93 4.53 10.26
CA LYS A 35 8.26 3.71 9.08
C LYS A 35 7.35 2.50 8.82
N ALA A 36 6.33 2.23 9.63
CA ALA A 36 5.46 1.06 9.46
C ALA A 36 4.00 1.50 9.42
N HIS A 37 3.46 1.62 8.21
CA HIS A 37 2.02 1.67 7.94
C HIS A 37 1.27 2.77 8.71
N GLY A 38 1.46 4.02 8.28
CA GLY A 38 0.59 5.12 8.67
C GLY A 38 -0.88 4.68 8.60
N VAL A 39 -1.61 4.93 9.70
CA VAL A 39 -3.05 4.69 9.87
C VAL A 39 -3.74 4.85 8.53
N ARG A 40 -4.07 3.73 7.88
CA ARG A 40 -4.63 3.77 6.55
C ARG A 40 -6.05 4.29 6.68
N ASP A 41 -6.21 5.59 6.42
CA ASP A 41 -7.52 6.18 6.20
C ASP A 41 -8.29 5.30 5.20
N GLY A 42 -9.59 5.10 5.41
CA GLY A 42 -10.44 4.29 4.53
C GLY A 42 -10.34 4.72 3.06
N ARG A 43 -10.01 5.99 2.81
CA ARG A 43 -9.70 6.53 1.48
C ARG A 43 -8.41 5.96 0.88
N THR A 44 -7.33 5.90 1.67
CA THR A 44 -6.03 5.34 1.25
C THR A 44 -6.12 3.85 1.02
N GLU A 45 -6.84 3.13 1.88
CA GLU A 45 -7.11 1.71 1.68
C GLU A 45 -7.94 1.43 0.43
N LYS A 46 -8.98 2.23 0.18
CA LYS A 46 -9.78 2.13 -1.05
C LYS A 46 -8.92 2.38 -2.29
N ARG A 47 -8.05 3.40 -2.27
CA ARG A 47 -7.11 3.68 -3.37
C ARG A 47 -6.16 2.51 -3.60
N ARG A 48 -5.51 2.00 -2.54
CA ARG A 48 -4.63 0.83 -2.60
C ARG A 48 -5.33 -0.37 -3.23
N ARG A 49 -6.53 -0.73 -2.74
CA ARG A 49 -7.30 -1.87 -3.27
C ARG A 49 -7.66 -1.66 -4.75
N ARG A 50 -8.04 -0.44 -5.14
CA ARG A 50 -8.32 -0.10 -6.54
C ARG A 50 -7.09 -0.28 -7.43
N LEU A 51 -5.94 0.26 -7.04
CA LEU A 51 -4.70 0.16 -7.80
C LEU A 51 -4.25 -1.29 -7.98
N LEU A 52 -4.30 -2.10 -6.91
CA LEU A 52 -4.00 -3.54 -6.99
C LEU A 52 -4.97 -4.29 -7.91
N LYS A 53 -6.27 -3.94 -7.86
CA LYS A 53 -7.28 -4.52 -8.74
C LYS A 53 -7.00 -4.18 -10.20
N GLU A 54 -6.74 -2.91 -10.50
CA GLU A 54 -6.43 -2.46 -11.86
C GLU A 54 -5.14 -3.10 -12.39
N LEU A 55 -4.09 -3.22 -11.57
CA LEU A 55 -2.86 -3.93 -11.95
C LEU A 55 -3.08 -5.41 -12.25
N LYS A 56 -4.04 -6.06 -11.58
CA LYS A 56 -4.34 -7.48 -11.78
C LYS A 56 -5.28 -7.74 -12.95
N GLN A 57 -6.34 -6.94 -13.07
CA GLN A 57 -7.47 -7.18 -13.96
C GLN A 57 -7.53 -6.23 -15.15
N GLY A 58 -6.64 -5.24 -15.20
CA GLY A 58 -6.75 -4.16 -16.15
C GLY A 58 -7.81 -3.13 -15.78
N ARG A 59 -8.06 -2.19 -16.70
CA ARG A 59 -9.11 -1.18 -16.59
C ARG A 59 -10.15 -1.44 -17.68
N SER A 60 -11.43 -1.49 -17.29
CA SER A 60 -12.55 -1.70 -18.22
C SER A 60 -12.42 -2.96 -19.10
N GLY A 61 -11.86 -4.05 -18.54
CA GLY A 61 -11.67 -5.31 -19.26
C GLY A 61 -10.47 -5.34 -20.20
N GLN A 62 -9.69 -4.26 -20.28
CA GLN A 62 -8.46 -4.19 -21.08
C GLN A 62 -7.22 -4.19 -20.17
N PRO A 63 -6.14 -4.89 -20.57
CA PRO A 63 -4.87 -4.81 -19.86
C PRO A 63 -4.39 -3.36 -19.71
N LEU A 64 -3.76 -3.04 -18.57
CA LEU A 64 -3.17 -1.71 -18.37
C LEU A 64 -2.03 -1.47 -19.36
N GLN A 65 -1.91 -0.23 -19.82
CA GLN A 65 -0.76 0.19 -20.60
C GLN A 65 0.52 0.16 -19.74
N PRO A 66 1.71 -0.01 -20.34
CA PRO A 66 2.96 -0.05 -19.59
C PRO A 66 3.20 1.18 -18.71
N SER A 67 2.85 2.37 -19.21
CA SER A 67 2.91 3.62 -18.45
C SER A 67 2.02 3.58 -17.20
N ASP A 68 0.80 3.08 -17.33
CA ASP A 68 -0.14 2.94 -16.21
C ASP A 68 0.33 1.93 -15.18
N VAL A 69 0.95 0.82 -15.63
CA VAL A 69 1.53 -0.17 -14.73
C VAL A 69 2.61 0.46 -13.85
N VAL A 70 3.52 1.25 -14.45
CA VAL A 70 4.60 1.93 -13.71
C VAL A 70 4.04 3.02 -12.79
N SER A 71 3.05 3.78 -13.26
CA SER A 71 2.37 4.81 -12.48
C SER A 71 1.69 4.21 -11.23
N HIS A 72 0.83 3.20 -11.41
CA HIS A 72 0.10 2.55 -10.33
C HIS A 72 1.04 1.85 -9.33
N ALA A 73 2.11 1.25 -9.83
CA ALA A 73 3.12 0.62 -8.98
C ALA A 73 3.91 1.67 -8.17
N SER A 74 4.27 2.80 -8.78
CA SER A 74 4.93 3.91 -8.09
C SER A 74 4.04 4.48 -6.99
N GLU A 75 2.74 4.64 -7.26
CA GLU A 75 1.77 5.05 -6.23
C GLU A 75 1.69 4.04 -5.08
N LEU A 76 1.62 2.75 -5.38
CA LEU A 76 1.58 1.71 -4.35
C LEU A 76 2.85 1.71 -3.48
N LEU A 77 4.01 1.88 -4.09
CA LEU A 77 5.28 2.03 -3.37
C LEU A 77 5.27 3.28 -2.47
N ALA A 78 4.74 4.40 -2.96
CA ALA A 78 4.57 5.61 -2.16
C ALA A 78 3.59 5.43 -0.99
N LEU A 79 2.58 4.56 -1.14
CA LEU A 79 1.67 4.15 -0.06
C LEU A 79 2.28 3.12 0.92
N GLY A 80 3.57 2.79 0.77
CA GLY A 80 4.28 1.87 1.64
C GLY A 80 4.07 0.38 1.29
N GLU A 81 3.56 0.06 0.10
CA GLU A 81 3.61 -1.31 -0.39
C GLU A 81 5.03 -1.68 -0.81
N THR A 82 5.28 -2.98 -0.85
CA THR A 82 6.52 -3.55 -1.40
C THR A 82 6.22 -4.25 -2.71
N LEU A 83 7.20 -4.34 -3.62
CA LEU A 83 7.05 -5.12 -4.86
C LEU A 83 6.64 -6.58 -4.58
N GLY A 84 7.16 -7.17 -3.50
CA GLY A 84 6.78 -8.52 -3.08
C GLY A 84 5.30 -8.62 -2.69
N SER A 85 4.77 -7.63 -1.95
CA SER A 85 3.34 -7.54 -1.64
C SER A 85 2.50 -7.40 -2.91
N ILE A 86 2.91 -6.51 -3.84
CA ILE A 86 2.21 -6.29 -5.11
C ILE A 86 2.13 -7.59 -5.92
N ARG A 87 3.26 -8.32 -6.05
CA ARG A 87 3.30 -9.62 -6.73
C ARG A 87 2.45 -10.70 -6.04
N LYS A 88 2.49 -10.76 -4.71
CA LYS A 88 1.64 -11.70 -3.92
C LYS A 88 0.14 -11.46 -4.12
N ASN A 89 -0.26 -10.23 -4.47
CA ASN A 89 -1.65 -9.93 -4.81
C ASN A 89 -2.04 -10.40 -6.24
N GLY A 90 -1.15 -11.09 -6.95
CA GLY A 90 -1.39 -11.68 -8.26
C GLY A 90 -1.10 -10.72 -9.42
N VAL A 91 -0.38 -9.62 -9.18
CA VAL A 91 0.14 -8.76 -10.25
C VAL A 91 1.39 -9.44 -10.81
N LEU A 92 1.26 -10.03 -12.00
CA LEU A 92 2.37 -10.70 -12.67
C LEU A 92 3.32 -9.67 -13.29
N GLN A 93 4.59 -10.06 -13.41
CA GLN A 93 5.53 -9.27 -14.20
C GLN A 93 5.08 -9.34 -15.66
N SER A 94 4.91 -8.19 -16.29
CA SER A 94 4.71 -8.16 -17.72
C SER A 94 5.99 -8.67 -18.40
N GLY A 95 5.82 -9.55 -19.39
CA GLY A 95 6.93 -10.19 -20.13
C GLY A 95 7.64 -9.26 -21.11
N PHE A 96 7.72 -7.95 -20.85
CA PHE A 96 8.47 -7.04 -21.71
C PHE A 96 9.96 -7.37 -21.61
N SER A 97 10.62 -7.41 -22.77
CA SER A 97 12.07 -7.57 -22.83
C SER A 97 12.76 -6.23 -22.57
N ALA A 98 13.74 -6.24 -21.67
CA ALA A 98 14.60 -5.10 -21.41
C ALA A 98 15.65 -4.98 -22.52
N THR A 99 15.27 -4.37 -23.64
CA THR A 99 16.19 -3.99 -24.71
C THR A 99 16.87 -2.65 -24.37
N PRO A 100 18.03 -2.33 -24.97
CA PRO A 100 18.70 -1.04 -24.72
C PRO A 100 17.81 0.17 -25.02
N GLU A 101 16.97 0.06 -26.05
CA GLU A 101 16.02 1.10 -26.43
C GLU A 101 14.89 1.26 -25.40
N THR A 102 14.29 0.16 -24.92
CA THR A 102 13.23 0.25 -23.91
C THR A 102 13.77 0.79 -22.58
N VAL A 103 15.00 0.45 -22.20
CA VAL A 103 15.68 1.02 -21.02
C VAL A 103 15.90 2.53 -21.19
N ARG A 104 16.30 3.00 -22.38
CA ARG A 104 16.50 4.44 -22.64
C ARG A 104 15.19 5.22 -22.48
N VAL A 105 14.13 4.77 -23.15
CA VAL A 105 12.80 5.40 -23.07
C VAL A 105 12.28 5.34 -21.63
N ALA A 106 12.47 4.22 -20.93
CA ALA A 106 12.04 4.07 -19.54
C ALA A 106 12.73 5.09 -18.60
N ARG A 107 14.02 5.40 -18.80
CA ARG A 107 14.72 6.43 -18.02
C ARG A 107 14.20 7.83 -18.29
N GLU A 108 13.91 8.15 -19.54
CA GLU A 108 13.35 9.44 -19.92
C GLU A 108 11.98 9.63 -19.27
N VAL A 109 11.10 8.64 -19.40
CA VAL A 109 9.77 8.63 -18.74
C VAL A 109 9.90 8.71 -17.22
N GLN A 110 10.83 7.97 -16.62
CA GLN A 110 11.10 8.04 -15.17
C GLN A 110 11.48 9.46 -14.75
N THR A 111 12.36 10.11 -15.49
CA THR A 111 12.85 11.47 -15.18
C THR A 111 11.74 12.50 -15.30
N LEU A 112 10.92 12.39 -16.34
CA LEU A 112 9.82 13.32 -16.60
C LEU A 112 8.69 13.21 -15.56
N ASN A 113 8.37 12.00 -15.11
CA ASN A 113 7.20 11.75 -14.25
C ASN A 113 7.55 11.53 -12.78
N GLY A 114 8.84 11.40 -12.43
CA GLY A 114 9.27 11.15 -11.06
C GLY A 114 8.86 9.78 -10.50
N TYR A 115 8.70 8.77 -11.37
CA TYR A 115 8.32 7.42 -10.95
C TYR A 115 9.41 6.75 -10.11
N ASP A 116 8.99 5.87 -9.19
CA ASP A 116 9.94 5.11 -8.39
C ASP A 116 10.67 4.10 -9.30
N PRO A 117 12.03 4.11 -9.35
CA PRO A 117 12.79 3.21 -10.23
C PRO A 117 12.46 1.73 -10.02
N ARG A 118 11.98 1.35 -8.83
CA ARG A 118 11.59 -0.02 -8.50
C ARG A 118 10.30 -0.45 -9.21
N ALA A 119 9.42 0.48 -9.57
CA ALA A 119 8.16 0.18 -10.26
C ALA A 119 8.39 -0.52 -11.62
N TRP A 120 9.45 -0.14 -12.32
CA TRP A 120 9.85 -0.72 -13.61
C TRP A 120 10.13 -2.22 -13.56
N LYS A 121 10.46 -2.77 -12.38
CA LYS A 121 10.66 -4.22 -12.19
C LYS A 121 9.38 -5.02 -12.41
N LEU A 122 8.20 -4.40 -12.37
CA LEU A 122 6.94 -5.06 -12.77
C LEU A 122 6.81 -5.22 -14.27
N LEU A 123 7.50 -4.41 -15.06
CA LEU A 123 7.63 -4.59 -16.51
C LEU A 123 8.85 -5.42 -16.91
N GLY A 124 9.58 -6.00 -15.95
CA GLY A 124 10.82 -6.73 -16.24
C GLY A 124 12.03 -5.84 -16.53
N ILE A 125 11.90 -4.52 -16.37
CA ILE A 125 12.99 -3.55 -16.61
C ILE A 125 13.66 -3.21 -15.27
N ASP A 126 14.98 -3.42 -15.17
CA ASP A 126 15.75 -3.05 -13.98
C ASP A 126 16.51 -1.74 -14.18
N LEU A 127 15.90 -0.63 -13.77
CA LEU A 127 16.55 0.69 -13.77
C LEU A 127 17.43 0.95 -12.53
N SER A 128 17.43 0.05 -11.54
CA SER A 128 18.19 0.23 -10.29
C SER A 128 19.69 -0.09 -10.42
N LYS A 129 20.09 -0.74 -11.53
CA LYS A 129 21.47 -1.23 -11.73
C LYS A 129 22.36 -0.34 -12.60
N ALA A 130 21.84 0.70 -13.23
CA ALA A 130 22.66 1.55 -14.08
C ALA A 130 23.06 2.82 -13.35
N LYS A 131 24.18 2.71 -12.63
CA LYS A 131 24.96 3.85 -12.17
C LYS A 131 26.01 4.19 -13.22
#